data_AF-A0A8J6I5Q5-F1
#
_entry.id   AF-A0A8J6I5Q5-F1
#
_cell.length_a   1.000
_cell.length_b   1.000
_cell.length_c   1.000
_cell.angle_alpha   90.00
_cell.angle_beta   90.00
_cell.angle_gamma   90.00
#
_symmetry.space_group_name_H-M   'P 1'
#
loop_
_entity.id
_entity.type
_entity.pdbx_description
1 polymer ?
#
loop_
_entity_poly.entity_id
_entity_poly.type
_entity_poly.pdbx_seq_one_letter_code
_entity_poly.pdbx_strand_id
1 'polypeptide(L)'
;MAERVRVREIDDDEGKRLLRIIRRGTGSVVTWRRAQMVLLSAQGMPAVKIAEVTFTSDDRVRDVIANFNADGFNSLYPKYAGGRPRTFTLPERREIKKITKSKPAEHGLPFSTWSLAKLADFLVAEGVVDDISHEGLRILLREEGVSFQRIKTWKTSTDPDYAAKKARVEHLYAIADGEVIAEAGEPDVIFCMDEFGPLNVQPHPGRQWAERGGKSKDPERDPRPRMRATYTRPHGVRHLFAAYDLGKNQLYGHIKTAKTRSKFLEFCHYLRSLHPSDKRIAIVCDNYSPHLTTKQCRRVANWAVANNVEIAYTPTNSSWLNRIEAQFTALRYFTLDGTDHTSHKEQGSMIRRYIIWRNRNAHDRRLQAVVNKANVA
;
A
#
# COMPACT_ATOMS: atom_id res chain seq x y z
N MET A 1 -63.92 3.10 -31.75
CA MET A 1 -62.75 3.99 -31.60
C MET A 1 -61.92 3.44 -30.46
N ALA A 2 -60.67 3.05 -30.69
CA ALA A 2 -59.81 2.49 -29.64
C ALA A 2 -59.51 3.56 -28.58
N GLU A 3 -59.62 3.19 -27.30
CA GLU A 3 -59.40 4.06 -26.17
C GLU A 3 -57.95 4.58 -26.17
N ARG A 4 -57.77 5.89 -25.98
CA ARG A 4 -56.45 6.53 -26.03
C ARG A 4 -55.68 6.17 -24.76
N VAL A 5 -54.55 5.48 -24.90
CA VAL A 5 -53.65 5.17 -23.77
C VAL A 5 -53.19 6.48 -23.11
N ARG A 6 -53.60 6.68 -21.86
CA ARG A 6 -53.25 7.83 -21.02
C ARG A 6 -52.80 7.35 -19.66
N VAL A 7 -51.97 8.16 -19.00
CA VAL A 7 -51.63 7.90 -17.61
C VAL A 7 -52.89 7.97 -16.74
N ARG A 8 -52.98 7.10 -15.73
CA ARG A 8 -54.00 7.20 -14.68
C ARG A 8 -53.89 8.55 -13.98
N GLU A 9 -54.95 8.96 -13.28
CA GLU A 9 -54.85 10.14 -12.41
C GLU A 9 -53.68 9.96 -11.44
N ILE A 10 -52.84 10.99 -11.38
CA ILE A 10 -51.70 11.10 -10.48
C ILE A 10 -52.06 12.11 -9.40
N ASP A 11 -51.72 11.82 -8.16
CA ASP A 11 -51.92 12.77 -7.06
C ASP A 11 -50.83 13.86 -7.02
N ASP A 12 -51.01 14.84 -6.15
CA ASP A 12 -50.08 15.95 -5.98
C ASP A 12 -48.67 15.51 -5.53
N ASP A 13 -48.55 14.42 -4.78
CA ASP A 13 -47.25 13.91 -4.34
C ASP A 13 -46.52 13.21 -5.49
N GLU A 14 -47.23 12.39 -6.26
CA GLU A 14 -46.72 11.75 -7.48
C GLU A 14 -46.29 12.80 -8.51
N GLY A 15 -47.10 13.85 -8.72
CA GLY A 15 -46.75 14.98 -9.58
C GLY A 15 -45.49 15.71 -9.13
N LYS A 16 -45.39 16.04 -7.83
CA LYS A 16 -44.18 16.66 -7.23
C LYS A 16 -42.96 15.76 -7.37
N ARG A 17 -43.12 14.44 -7.24
CA ARG A 17 -42.05 13.46 -7.38
C ARG A 17 -41.54 13.35 -8.83
N LEU A 18 -42.44 13.31 -9.83
CA LEU A 18 -42.07 13.36 -11.25
C LEU A 18 -41.30 14.65 -11.58
N LEU A 19 -41.79 15.80 -11.14
CA LEU A 19 -41.12 17.09 -11.34
C LEU A 19 -39.74 17.14 -10.67
N ARG A 20 -39.59 16.54 -9.49
CA ARG A 20 -38.30 16.45 -8.80
C ARG A 20 -37.29 15.61 -9.58
N ILE A 21 -37.72 14.48 -10.16
CA ILE A 21 -36.88 13.63 -11.01
C ILE A 21 -36.40 14.41 -12.25
N ILE A 22 -37.31 15.15 -12.89
CA ILE A 22 -37.00 15.91 -14.11
C ILE A 22 -36.07 17.10 -13.82
N ARG A 23 -36.33 17.86 -12.74
CA ARG A 23 -35.57 19.07 -12.39
C ARG A 23 -34.16 18.80 -11.87
N ARG A 24 -33.96 17.72 -11.11
CA ARG A 24 -32.67 17.45 -10.47
C ARG A 24 -31.58 17.01 -11.44
N GLY A 25 -31.94 16.48 -12.62
CA GLY A 25 -30.99 16.03 -13.66
C GLY A 25 -29.96 14.97 -13.21
N THR A 26 -30.04 14.49 -11.97
CA THR A 26 -29.09 13.59 -11.33
C THR A 26 -29.75 12.22 -11.17
N GLY A 27 -29.18 11.20 -11.81
CA GLY A 27 -29.71 9.84 -11.83
C GLY A 27 -29.62 9.17 -13.21
N SER A 28 -30.31 8.03 -13.38
CA SER A 28 -30.35 7.32 -14.66
C SER A 28 -31.10 8.14 -15.71
N VAL A 29 -30.47 8.35 -16.88
CA VAL A 29 -31.09 8.98 -18.06
C VAL A 29 -32.37 8.25 -18.48
N VAL A 30 -32.43 6.93 -18.26
CA VAL A 30 -33.62 6.11 -18.56
C VAL A 30 -34.78 6.52 -17.66
N THR A 31 -34.56 6.68 -16.37
CA THR A 31 -35.59 7.11 -15.41
C THR A 31 -36.06 8.53 -15.70
N TRP A 32 -35.15 9.43 -16.03
CA TRP A 32 -35.48 10.80 -16.40
C TRP A 32 -36.38 10.86 -17.64
N ARG A 33 -36.03 10.13 -18.72
CA ARG A 33 -36.85 10.06 -19.94
C ARG A 33 -38.23 9.46 -19.69
N ARG A 34 -38.32 8.38 -18.92
CA ARG A 34 -39.62 7.75 -18.60
C ARG A 34 -40.50 8.68 -17.75
N ALA A 35 -39.93 9.36 -16.76
CA ALA A 35 -40.66 10.33 -15.94
C ALA A 35 -41.18 11.52 -16.76
N GLN A 36 -40.39 11.99 -17.73
CA GLN A 36 -40.81 13.04 -18.66
C GLN A 36 -42.02 12.62 -19.49
N MET A 37 -42.03 11.39 -20.03
CA MET A 37 -43.16 10.86 -20.80
C MET A 37 -44.44 10.77 -19.96
N VAL A 38 -44.34 10.27 -18.72
CA VAL A 38 -45.48 10.17 -17.80
C VAL A 38 -46.03 11.54 -17.44
N LEU A 39 -45.16 12.52 -17.15
CA LEU A 39 -45.59 13.87 -16.81
C LEU A 39 -46.30 14.56 -17.98
N LEU A 40 -45.78 14.44 -19.21
CA LEU A 40 -46.43 15.01 -20.39
C LEU A 40 -47.79 14.34 -20.67
N SER A 41 -47.90 13.04 -20.43
CA SER A 41 -49.17 12.33 -20.53
C SER A 41 -50.18 12.81 -19.48
N ALA A 42 -49.74 13.06 -18.24
CA ALA A 42 -50.58 13.61 -17.17
C ALA A 42 -51.11 15.00 -17.49
N GLN A 43 -50.37 15.79 -18.27
CA GLN A 43 -50.80 17.10 -18.78
C GLN A 43 -51.76 17.01 -19.98
N GLY A 44 -52.21 15.81 -20.36
CA GLY A 44 -53.16 15.59 -21.44
C GLY A 44 -52.54 15.50 -22.84
N MET A 45 -51.20 15.46 -22.94
CA MET A 45 -50.53 15.35 -24.24
C MET A 45 -50.75 13.95 -24.86
N PRO A 46 -51.12 13.84 -26.15
CA PRO A 46 -51.25 12.54 -26.82
C PRO A 46 -49.89 11.85 -26.98
N ALA A 47 -49.86 10.51 -26.91
CA ALA A 47 -48.63 9.71 -27.03
C ALA A 47 -47.77 10.06 -28.26
N VAL A 48 -48.41 10.29 -29.41
CA VAL A 48 -47.74 10.70 -30.67
C VAL A 48 -46.96 11.99 -30.50
N LYS A 49 -47.55 12.99 -29.84
CA LYS A 49 -46.90 14.29 -29.59
C LYS A 49 -45.82 14.20 -28.51
N ILE A 50 -46.00 13.33 -27.51
CA ILE A 50 -44.96 13.02 -26.52
C ILE A 50 -43.75 12.38 -27.20
N ALA A 51 -43.98 11.47 -28.15
CA ALA A 51 -42.92 10.80 -28.89
C ALA A 51 -42.07 11.80 -29.71
N GLU A 52 -42.71 12.78 -30.35
CA GLU A 52 -42.03 13.89 -31.03
C GLU A 52 -41.17 14.73 -30.07
N VAL A 53 -41.74 15.15 -28.93
CA VAL A 53 -41.05 16.01 -27.95
C VAL A 53 -39.91 15.28 -27.23
N THR A 54 -40.05 13.98 -27.01
CA THR A 54 -39.06 13.15 -26.30
C THR A 54 -38.11 12.40 -27.24
N PHE A 55 -38.23 12.63 -28.55
CA PHE A 55 -37.43 11.99 -29.61
C PHE A 55 -37.37 10.46 -29.49
N THR A 56 -38.54 9.83 -29.36
CA THR A 56 -38.69 8.37 -29.26
C THR A 56 -39.85 7.86 -30.13
N SER A 57 -40.16 6.56 -30.11
CA SER A 57 -41.31 6.00 -30.82
C SER A 57 -42.62 6.10 -30.03
N ASP A 58 -43.76 6.20 -30.73
CA ASP A 58 -45.10 6.20 -30.12
C ASP A 58 -45.34 4.94 -29.29
N ASP A 59 -44.94 3.76 -29.80
CA ASP A 59 -45.02 2.48 -29.08
C ASP A 59 -44.28 2.54 -27.74
N ARG A 60 -43.09 3.15 -27.73
CA ARG A 60 -42.30 3.26 -26.50
C ARG A 60 -42.98 4.15 -25.47
N VAL A 61 -43.61 5.24 -25.89
CA VAL A 61 -44.39 6.10 -25.00
C VAL A 61 -45.57 5.34 -24.42
N ARG A 62 -46.32 4.61 -25.25
CA ARG A 62 -47.46 3.79 -24.82
C ARG A 62 -47.04 2.72 -23.82
N ASP A 63 -45.93 2.02 -24.07
CA ASP A 63 -45.37 1.05 -23.14
C ASP A 63 -45.03 1.69 -21.80
N VAL A 64 -44.39 2.87 -21.80
CA VAL A 64 -44.01 3.55 -20.56
C VAL A 64 -45.25 3.97 -19.77
N ILE A 65 -46.28 4.49 -20.44
CA ILE A 65 -47.56 4.84 -19.80
C ILE A 65 -48.26 3.60 -19.24
N ALA A 66 -48.35 2.53 -20.03
CA ALA A 66 -48.97 1.28 -19.60
C ALA A 66 -48.24 0.67 -18.39
N ASN A 67 -46.91 0.61 -18.43
CA ASN A 67 -46.09 0.13 -17.32
C ASN A 67 -46.22 1.02 -16.08
N PHE A 68 -46.35 2.34 -16.24
CA PHE A 68 -46.57 3.24 -15.10
C PHE A 68 -47.96 3.07 -14.50
N ASN A 69 -48.98 2.85 -15.32
CA ASN A 69 -50.33 2.58 -14.82
C ASN A 69 -50.40 1.26 -14.04
N ALA A 70 -49.62 0.25 -14.44
CA ALA A 70 -49.56 -1.04 -13.76
C ALA A 70 -48.66 -1.02 -12.50
N ASP A 71 -47.42 -0.53 -12.61
CA ASP A 71 -46.37 -0.68 -11.59
C ASP A 71 -45.98 0.64 -10.88
N GLY A 72 -46.62 1.76 -11.23
CA GLY A 72 -46.30 3.09 -10.69
C GLY A 72 -44.84 3.50 -10.92
N PHE A 73 -44.24 4.18 -9.94
CA PHE A 73 -42.84 4.65 -10.03
C PHE A 73 -41.81 3.54 -10.22
N ASN A 74 -42.11 2.30 -9.83
CA ASN A 74 -41.18 1.18 -10.02
C ASN A 74 -40.90 0.91 -11.50
N SER A 75 -41.86 1.20 -12.39
CA SER A 75 -41.68 1.11 -13.85
C SER A 75 -40.67 2.11 -14.40
N LEU A 76 -40.42 3.23 -13.70
CA LEU A 76 -39.53 4.29 -14.17
C LEU A 76 -38.06 3.92 -13.96
N TYR A 77 -37.76 3.03 -13.02
CA TYR A 77 -36.40 2.62 -12.73
C TYR A 77 -35.95 1.49 -13.68
N PRO A 78 -34.77 1.59 -14.31
CA PRO A 78 -34.24 0.50 -15.12
C PRO A 78 -34.01 -0.73 -14.24
N LYS A 79 -34.72 -1.82 -14.55
CA LYS A 79 -34.42 -3.15 -14.02
C LYS A 79 -33.23 -3.68 -14.83
N TYR A 80 -32.01 -3.36 -14.43
CA TYR A 80 -30.82 -3.98 -15.01
C TYR A 80 -30.81 -5.47 -14.63
N ALA A 81 -31.40 -6.31 -15.47
CA ALA A 81 -31.33 -7.75 -15.34
C ALA A 81 -30.29 -8.29 -16.32
N GLY A 82 -29.47 -9.24 -15.87
CA GLY A 82 -28.69 -10.09 -16.76
C GLY A 82 -27.42 -9.48 -17.31
N GLY A 83 -26.38 -9.37 -16.47
CA GLY A 83 -25.04 -9.58 -17.01
C GLY A 83 -24.90 -11.01 -17.54
N ARG A 84 -23.94 -11.26 -18.43
CA ARG A 84 -23.59 -12.63 -18.86
C ARG A 84 -23.47 -13.52 -17.60
N PRO A 85 -24.12 -14.70 -17.57
CA PRO A 85 -23.97 -15.63 -16.46
C PRO A 85 -22.49 -15.86 -16.15
N ARG A 86 -22.15 -16.03 -14.87
CA ARG A 86 -20.77 -16.31 -14.47
C ARG A 86 -20.32 -17.58 -15.19
N THR A 87 -19.28 -17.46 -16.00
CA THR A 87 -18.77 -18.56 -16.83
C THR A 87 -18.16 -19.69 -16.00
N PHE A 88 -17.55 -19.35 -14.85
CA PHE A 88 -16.89 -20.34 -13.98
C PHE A 88 -17.72 -20.65 -12.74
N THR A 89 -17.97 -21.94 -12.55
CA THR A 89 -18.60 -22.56 -11.39
C THR A 89 -17.75 -22.39 -10.13
N LEU A 90 -18.36 -22.61 -8.95
CA LEU A 90 -17.64 -22.54 -7.67
C LEU A 90 -16.51 -23.58 -7.55
N PRO A 91 -16.67 -24.84 -8.00
CA PRO A 91 -15.58 -25.82 -8.03
C PRO A 91 -14.38 -25.36 -8.86
N GLU A 92 -14.61 -24.87 -10.08
CA GLU A 92 -13.53 -24.38 -10.96
C GLU A 92 -12.79 -23.20 -10.31
N ARG A 93 -13.52 -22.23 -9.74
CA ARG A 93 -12.90 -21.10 -9.02
C ARG A 93 -12.00 -21.56 -7.87
N ARG A 94 -12.42 -22.58 -7.12
CA ARG A 94 -11.62 -23.15 -6.01
C ARG A 94 -10.35 -23.82 -6.53
N GLU A 95 -10.45 -24.57 -7.63
CA GLU A 95 -9.28 -25.25 -8.20
C GLU A 95 -8.30 -24.25 -8.83
N ILE A 96 -8.81 -23.26 -9.59
CA ILE A 96 -8.01 -22.14 -10.10
C ILE A 96 -7.25 -21.48 -8.95
N LYS A 97 -7.93 -21.17 -7.85
CA LYS A 97 -7.32 -20.53 -6.67
C LYS A 97 -6.24 -21.40 -6.04
N LYS A 98 -6.48 -22.71 -5.93
CA LYS A 98 -5.52 -23.68 -5.39
C LYS A 98 -4.26 -23.74 -6.24
N ILE A 99 -4.40 -23.92 -7.56
CA ILE A 99 -3.27 -23.98 -8.50
C ILE A 99 -2.49 -22.65 -8.52
N THR A 100 -3.20 -21.52 -8.49
CA THR A 100 -2.56 -20.20 -8.45
C THR A 100 -1.64 -20.02 -7.24
N LYS A 101 -1.98 -20.63 -6.09
CA LYS A 101 -1.22 -20.53 -4.84
C LYS A 101 -0.05 -21.51 -4.74
N SER A 102 -0.03 -22.55 -5.58
CA SER A 102 1.10 -23.48 -5.72
C SER A 102 2.16 -22.95 -6.69
N LYS A 103 3.38 -23.51 -6.63
CA LYS A 103 4.46 -23.14 -7.55
C LYS A 103 4.36 -23.94 -8.85
N PRO A 104 4.72 -23.38 -10.02
CA PRO A 104 4.73 -24.17 -11.26
C PRO A 104 5.63 -25.42 -11.16
N ALA A 105 6.73 -25.36 -10.39
CA ALA A 105 7.59 -26.51 -10.13
C ALA A 105 6.88 -27.68 -9.38
N GLU A 106 5.86 -27.40 -8.57
CA GLU A 106 5.03 -28.43 -7.92
C GLU A 106 4.16 -29.19 -8.94
N HIS A 107 4.02 -28.64 -10.15
CA HIS A 107 3.32 -29.23 -11.30
C HIS A 107 4.29 -29.71 -12.39
N GLY A 108 5.57 -29.93 -12.05
CA GLY A 108 6.58 -30.41 -13.00
C GLY A 108 7.01 -29.41 -14.07
N LEU A 109 6.61 -28.13 -13.96
CA LEU A 109 6.98 -27.11 -14.93
C LEU A 109 8.34 -26.47 -14.61
N PRO A 110 9.14 -26.12 -15.62
CA PRO A 110 10.48 -25.52 -15.43
C PRO A 110 10.41 -24.01 -15.11
N PHE A 111 9.37 -23.56 -14.40
CA PHE A 111 9.16 -22.15 -14.06
C PHE A 111 9.11 -21.94 -12.55
N SER A 112 9.71 -20.84 -12.09
CA SER A 112 9.67 -20.45 -10.67
C SER A 112 8.42 -19.65 -10.28
N THR A 113 7.71 -19.08 -11.27
CA THR A 113 6.58 -18.17 -11.05
C THR A 113 5.52 -18.30 -12.14
N TRP A 114 4.25 -18.14 -11.75
CA TRP A 114 3.13 -18.02 -12.69
C TRP A 114 3.09 -16.62 -13.31
N SER A 115 3.02 -16.56 -14.63
CA SER A 115 2.40 -15.40 -15.31
C SER A 115 0.93 -15.70 -15.56
N LEU A 116 0.09 -14.67 -15.73
CA LEU A 116 -1.34 -14.87 -16.01
C LEU A 116 -1.57 -15.70 -17.27
N ALA A 117 -0.75 -15.48 -18.31
CA ALA A 117 -0.83 -16.28 -19.55
C ALA A 117 -0.48 -17.75 -19.29
N LYS A 118 0.68 -18.03 -18.68
CA LYS A 118 1.10 -19.41 -18.39
C LYS A 118 0.13 -20.15 -17.47
N LEU A 119 -0.46 -19.45 -16.51
CA LEU A 119 -1.45 -20.02 -15.61
C LEU A 119 -2.75 -20.32 -16.36
N ALA A 120 -3.20 -19.43 -17.25
CA ALA A 120 -4.37 -19.70 -18.10
C ALA A 120 -4.14 -20.91 -19.01
N ASP A 121 -3.00 -20.96 -19.71
CA ASP A 121 -2.62 -22.08 -20.58
C ASP A 121 -2.59 -23.39 -19.81
N PHE A 122 -2.02 -23.38 -18.59
CA PHE A 122 -1.95 -24.56 -17.73
C PHE A 122 -3.33 -25.01 -17.24
N LEU A 123 -4.20 -24.08 -16.84
CA LEU A 123 -5.56 -24.41 -16.38
C LEU A 123 -6.40 -25.06 -17.48
N VAL A 124 -6.22 -24.64 -18.73
CA VAL A 124 -6.88 -25.26 -19.90
C VAL A 124 -6.25 -26.62 -20.20
N ALA A 125 -4.91 -26.73 -20.21
CA ALA A 125 -4.21 -27.99 -20.48
C ALA A 125 -4.53 -29.10 -19.47
N GLU A 126 -4.70 -28.75 -18.19
CA GLU A 126 -5.10 -29.70 -17.13
C GLU A 126 -6.62 -29.96 -17.08
N GLY A 127 -7.40 -29.33 -17.97
CA GLY A 127 -8.86 -29.51 -18.03
C GLY A 127 -9.61 -28.92 -16.83
N VAL A 128 -9.02 -27.94 -16.13
CA VAL A 128 -9.66 -27.24 -15.00
C VAL A 128 -10.77 -26.31 -15.50
N VAL A 129 -10.59 -25.75 -16.70
CA VAL A 129 -11.57 -24.94 -17.41
C VAL A 129 -11.45 -25.17 -18.91
N ASP A 130 -12.53 -25.04 -19.66
CA ASP A 130 -12.52 -25.17 -21.13
C ASP A 130 -11.75 -24.03 -21.81
N ASP A 131 -11.94 -22.79 -21.33
CA ASP A 131 -11.26 -21.60 -21.82
C ASP A 131 -11.23 -20.49 -20.75
N ILE A 132 -10.13 -19.76 -20.67
CA ILE A 132 -10.03 -18.56 -19.83
C ILE A 132 -9.00 -17.59 -20.40
N SER A 133 -9.44 -16.34 -20.64
CA SER A 133 -8.51 -15.28 -21.00
C SER A 133 -7.67 -14.83 -19.80
N HIS A 134 -6.44 -14.37 -20.07
CA HIS A 134 -5.55 -13.83 -19.03
C HIS A 134 -6.15 -12.68 -18.20
N GLU A 135 -7.06 -11.91 -18.80
CA GLU A 135 -7.74 -10.76 -18.20
C GLU A 135 -8.93 -11.23 -17.36
N GLY A 136 -9.66 -12.24 -17.84
CA GLY A 136 -10.68 -12.94 -17.06
C GLY A 136 -10.08 -13.57 -15.79
N LEU A 137 -8.94 -14.25 -15.93
CA LEU A 137 -8.19 -14.79 -14.81
C LEU A 137 -7.73 -13.69 -13.85
N ARG A 138 -7.23 -12.55 -14.35
CA ARG A 138 -6.83 -11.40 -13.51
C ARG A 138 -7.98 -10.87 -12.66
N ILE A 139 -9.16 -10.72 -13.25
CA ILE A 139 -10.36 -10.24 -12.55
C ILE A 139 -10.80 -11.28 -11.52
N LEU A 140 -10.89 -12.56 -11.92
CA LEU A 140 -11.27 -13.66 -11.03
C LEU A 140 -10.35 -13.76 -9.82
N LEU A 141 -9.03 -13.68 -10.01
CA LEU A 141 -8.08 -13.71 -8.89
C LEU A 141 -8.27 -12.53 -7.95
N ARG A 142 -8.56 -11.33 -8.48
CA ARG A 142 -8.87 -10.17 -7.63
C ARG A 142 -10.15 -10.35 -6.83
N GLU A 143 -11.22 -10.89 -7.44
CA GLU A 143 -12.46 -11.23 -6.74
C GLU A 143 -12.22 -12.26 -5.62
N GLU A 144 -11.31 -13.21 -5.86
CA GLU A 144 -10.92 -14.25 -4.91
C GLU A 144 -9.91 -13.77 -3.83
N GLY A 145 -9.53 -12.50 -3.85
CA GLY A 145 -8.56 -11.91 -2.91
C GLY A 145 -7.11 -12.35 -3.16
N VAL A 146 -6.81 -12.90 -4.34
CA VAL A 146 -5.48 -13.35 -4.75
C VAL A 146 -4.79 -12.26 -5.56
N SER A 147 -3.55 -11.94 -5.20
CA SER A 147 -2.74 -10.95 -5.91
C SER A 147 -1.30 -11.44 -6.06
N PHE A 148 -0.62 -10.95 -7.10
CA PHE A 148 0.77 -11.29 -7.34
C PHE A 148 1.66 -10.53 -6.35
N GLN A 149 2.25 -11.26 -5.40
CA GLN A 149 3.07 -10.70 -4.33
C GLN A 149 4.52 -11.15 -4.47
N ARG A 150 5.45 -10.30 -4.01
CA ARG A 150 6.84 -10.69 -3.87
C ARG A 150 6.95 -11.72 -2.74
N ILE A 151 7.67 -12.81 -2.97
CA ILE A 151 8.00 -13.78 -1.92
C ILE A 151 8.81 -13.07 -0.83
N LYS A 152 8.36 -13.21 0.41
CA LYS A 152 9.08 -12.73 1.60
C LYS A 152 9.94 -13.87 2.15
N THR A 153 11.14 -13.54 2.62
CA THR A 153 11.97 -14.46 3.39
C THR A 153 11.61 -14.35 4.87
N TRP A 154 11.67 -15.47 5.58
CA TRP A 154 11.48 -15.53 7.04
C TRP A 154 12.70 -16.18 7.67
N LYS A 155 13.09 -15.71 8.86
CA LYS A 155 14.14 -16.34 9.66
C LYS A 155 13.56 -16.68 11.03
N THR A 156 13.77 -17.92 11.46
CA THR A 156 13.47 -18.34 12.83
C THR A 156 14.70 -18.08 13.69
N SER A 157 14.50 -17.46 14.86
CA SER A 157 15.58 -17.24 15.83
C SER A 157 15.96 -18.56 16.50
N THR A 158 17.26 -18.76 16.73
CA THR A 158 17.80 -19.86 17.56
C THR A 158 18.47 -19.30 18.82
N ASP A 159 18.09 -18.09 19.25
CA ASP A 159 18.62 -17.45 20.44
C ASP A 159 18.13 -18.18 21.70
N PRO A 160 19.01 -18.68 22.59
CA PRO A 160 18.60 -19.32 23.84
C PRO A 160 17.76 -18.40 24.72
N ASP A 161 18.01 -17.08 24.66
CA ASP A 161 17.32 -16.08 25.46
C ASP A 161 16.17 -15.40 24.70
N TYR A 162 15.66 -16.05 23.64
CA TYR A 162 14.66 -15.46 22.73
C TYR A 162 13.46 -14.87 23.48
N ALA A 163 12.84 -15.66 24.36
CA ALA A 163 11.63 -15.25 25.07
C ALA A 163 11.89 -14.04 25.98
N ALA A 164 13.00 -14.05 26.73
CA ALA A 164 13.34 -12.96 27.66
C ALA A 164 13.67 -11.66 26.92
N LYS A 165 14.50 -11.72 25.87
CA LYS A 165 14.85 -10.54 25.05
C LYS A 165 13.64 -9.96 24.34
N LYS A 166 12.81 -10.83 23.75
CA LYS A 166 11.58 -10.43 23.08
C LYS A 166 10.64 -9.73 24.06
N ALA A 167 10.37 -10.33 25.23
CA ALA A 167 9.51 -9.75 26.24
C ALA A 167 10.00 -8.39 26.72
N ARG A 168 11.33 -8.22 26.91
CA ARG A 168 11.88 -6.91 27.30
C ARG A 168 11.67 -5.86 26.21
N VAL A 169 11.92 -6.19 24.94
CA VAL A 169 11.70 -5.25 23.83
C VAL A 169 10.23 -4.89 23.67
N GLU A 170 9.32 -5.87 23.76
CA GLU A 170 7.87 -5.63 23.73
C GLU A 170 7.40 -4.75 24.90
N HIS A 171 7.94 -4.97 26.10
CA HIS A 171 7.63 -4.12 27.25
C HIS A 171 8.10 -2.67 27.06
N LEU A 172 9.32 -2.46 26.54
CA LEU A 172 9.79 -1.13 26.19
C LEU A 172 8.86 -0.47 25.17
N TYR A 173 8.39 -1.21 24.17
CA TYR A 173 7.44 -0.67 23.21
C TYR A 173 6.09 -0.30 23.83
N ALA A 174 5.56 -1.14 24.72
CA ALA A 174 4.34 -0.83 25.46
C ALA A 174 4.49 0.44 26.30
N ILE A 175 5.66 0.68 26.91
CA ILE A 175 5.97 1.94 27.60
C ILE A 175 5.94 3.12 26.61
N ALA A 176 6.65 3.00 25.48
CA ALA A 176 6.71 4.07 24.48
C ALA A 176 5.35 4.42 23.87
N ASP A 177 4.51 3.41 23.67
CA ASP A 177 3.17 3.55 23.09
C ASP A 177 2.13 4.00 24.14
N GLY A 178 2.51 4.09 25.41
CA GLY A 178 1.63 4.48 26.52
C GLY A 178 0.60 3.41 26.90
N GLU A 179 0.84 2.16 26.50
CA GLU A 179 -0.03 1.01 26.82
C GLU A 179 0.14 0.54 28.27
N VAL A 180 1.29 0.85 28.87
CA VAL A 180 1.58 0.58 30.29
C VAL A 180 2.11 1.83 31.00
N ILE A 181 1.81 1.94 32.28
CA ILE A 181 2.39 2.97 33.14
C ILE A 181 3.80 2.50 33.54
N ALA A 182 4.81 3.28 33.15
CA ALA A 182 6.20 2.98 33.50
C ALA A 182 6.39 3.03 35.03
N GLU A 183 6.92 1.94 35.59
CA GLU A 183 7.30 1.88 37.00
C GLU A 183 8.56 2.71 37.27
N ALA A 184 8.83 2.97 38.56
CA ALA A 184 10.04 3.68 38.96
C ALA A 184 11.29 2.90 38.52
N GLY A 185 12.15 3.56 37.73
CA GLY A 185 13.38 2.96 37.19
C GLY A 185 13.26 2.42 35.77
N GLU A 186 12.08 2.46 35.15
CA GLU A 186 11.92 2.19 33.72
C GLU A 186 12.42 3.38 32.86
N PRO A 187 12.82 3.17 31.60
CA PRO A 187 13.29 4.22 30.70
C PRO A 187 12.22 5.28 30.39
N ASP A 188 12.62 6.55 30.45
CA ASP A 188 11.80 7.68 29.98
C ASP A 188 11.82 7.83 28.46
N VAL A 189 12.90 7.38 27.82
CA VAL A 189 13.17 7.58 26.39
C VAL A 189 13.61 6.27 25.78
N ILE A 190 12.95 5.89 24.69
CA ILE A 190 13.22 4.62 24.01
C ILE A 190 13.57 4.90 22.55
N PHE A 191 14.79 4.51 22.18
CA PHE A 191 15.29 4.57 20.83
C PHE A 191 15.36 3.16 20.23
N CYS A 192 14.87 3.01 19.01
CA CYS A 192 15.20 1.89 18.14
C CYS A 192 16.40 2.29 17.28
N MET A 193 17.51 1.58 17.35
CA MET A 193 18.75 1.94 16.67
C MET A 193 19.25 0.80 15.78
N ASP A 194 19.76 1.15 14.60
CA ASP A 194 20.39 0.22 13.67
C ASP A 194 21.24 0.97 12.62
N GLU A 195 22.04 0.23 11.83
CA GLU A 195 22.80 0.77 10.72
C GLU A 195 22.26 0.39 9.34
N PHE A 196 21.86 1.41 8.60
CA PHE A 196 21.48 1.28 7.20
C PHE A 196 22.69 1.31 6.26
N GLY A 197 22.78 0.31 5.38
CA GLY A 197 23.80 0.23 4.33
C GLY A 197 24.01 -1.20 3.81
N PRO A 198 25.03 -1.42 2.97
CA PRO A 198 26.04 -0.45 2.53
C PRO A 198 25.42 0.66 1.65
N LEU A 199 25.80 1.91 1.93
CA LEU A 199 25.51 3.06 1.08
C LEU A 199 26.63 3.16 0.03
N ASN A 200 26.34 2.69 -1.17
CA ASN A 200 27.24 2.78 -2.32
C ASN A 200 26.79 3.93 -3.22
N VAL A 201 27.76 4.56 -3.89
CA VAL A 201 27.49 5.52 -4.98
C VAL A 201 27.25 4.70 -6.25
N GLN A 202 26.03 4.20 -6.41
CA GLN A 202 25.60 3.45 -7.59
C GLN A 202 24.19 3.88 -8.01
N PRO A 203 23.82 3.71 -9.29
CA PRO A 203 22.46 3.95 -9.73
C PRO A 203 21.47 3.03 -9.00
N HIS A 204 20.39 3.62 -8.50
CA HIS A 204 19.29 2.91 -7.86
C HIS A 204 18.07 2.92 -8.78
N PRO A 205 17.50 1.74 -9.13
CA PRO A 205 16.27 1.71 -9.91
C PRO A 205 15.15 2.40 -9.14
N GLY A 206 14.25 3.07 -9.86
CA GLY A 206 13.17 3.80 -9.25
C GLY A 206 12.02 4.02 -10.21
N ARG A 207 11.15 4.96 -9.86
CA ARG A 207 9.95 5.29 -10.63
C ARG A 207 9.93 6.79 -10.85
N GLN A 208 9.66 7.19 -12.08
CA GLN A 208 9.45 8.59 -12.46
C GLN A 208 8.25 8.68 -13.38
N TRP A 209 7.59 9.83 -13.38
CA TRP A 209 6.61 10.14 -14.41
C TRP A 209 7.36 10.33 -15.72
N ALA A 210 6.89 9.64 -16.75
CA ALA A 210 7.39 9.78 -18.10
C ALA A 210 6.18 9.75 -19.03
N GLU A 211 6.27 10.47 -20.14
CA GLU A 211 5.29 10.37 -21.21
C GLU A 211 5.10 8.91 -21.64
N ARG A 212 3.88 8.58 -22.08
CA ARG A 212 3.59 7.25 -22.61
C ARG A 212 4.55 6.94 -23.74
N GLY A 213 5.12 5.73 -23.69
CA GLY A 213 6.04 5.28 -24.71
C GLY A 213 5.42 5.30 -26.11
N GLY A 214 6.12 5.90 -27.06
CA GLY A 214 5.86 5.78 -28.49
C GLY A 214 6.79 4.75 -29.11
N LYS A 215 6.58 4.41 -30.39
CA LYS A 215 7.57 3.66 -31.18
C LYS A 215 8.87 4.48 -31.16
N SER A 216 10.01 3.84 -30.92
CA SER A 216 11.32 4.48 -30.63
C SER A 216 11.93 5.29 -31.79
N LYS A 217 11.13 5.68 -32.79
CA LYS A 217 11.58 6.22 -34.08
C LYS A 217 10.99 7.60 -34.40
N ASP A 218 10.28 8.23 -33.46
CA ASP A 218 9.83 9.61 -33.65
C ASP A 218 11.05 10.56 -33.49
N PRO A 219 11.53 11.20 -34.58
CA PRO A 219 12.76 11.98 -34.56
C PRO A 219 12.65 13.29 -33.78
N GLU A 220 11.43 13.82 -33.61
CA GLU A 220 11.18 15.08 -32.90
C GLU A 220 10.99 14.88 -31.39
N ARG A 221 10.98 13.62 -30.93
CA ARG A 221 10.72 13.29 -29.54
C ARG A 221 11.99 13.15 -28.72
N ASP A 222 12.07 13.89 -27.62
CA ASP A 222 13.14 13.73 -26.66
C ASP A 222 13.21 12.30 -26.10
N PRO A 223 14.41 11.69 -26.04
CA PRO A 223 14.58 10.37 -25.49
C PRO A 223 14.24 10.37 -23.99
N ARG A 224 13.58 9.31 -23.54
CA ARG A 224 13.30 9.16 -22.10
C ARG A 224 14.60 9.21 -21.30
N PRO A 225 14.69 10.03 -20.24
CA PRO A 225 15.86 10.06 -19.37
C PRO A 225 16.18 8.66 -18.84
N ARG A 226 17.42 8.21 -19.08
CA ARG A 226 17.96 6.94 -18.57
C ARG A 226 19.08 7.22 -17.59
N MET A 227 19.20 6.39 -16.57
CA MET A 227 20.34 6.40 -15.66
C MET A 227 21.46 5.52 -16.21
N ARG A 228 22.68 5.74 -15.71
CA ARG A 228 23.83 4.90 -16.04
C ARG A 228 23.53 3.44 -15.71
N ALA A 229 23.93 2.52 -16.60
CA ALA A 229 23.81 1.07 -16.37
C ALA A 229 24.98 0.48 -15.57
N THR A 230 26.04 1.27 -15.35
CA THR A 230 27.31 0.84 -14.76
C THR A 230 27.25 0.83 -13.23
N TYR A 231 27.60 -0.34 -12.66
CA TYR A 231 27.62 -0.62 -11.22
C TYR A 231 29.01 -0.53 -10.57
N THR A 232 29.99 0.08 -11.24
CA THR A 232 31.33 0.26 -10.66
C THR A 232 31.23 1.04 -9.35
N ARG A 233 31.93 0.58 -8.30
CA ARG A 233 31.88 1.15 -6.94
C ARG A 233 33.20 1.86 -6.58
N PRO A 234 33.59 2.95 -7.27
CA PRO A 234 34.92 3.53 -7.13
C PRO A 234 35.14 4.24 -5.78
N HIS A 235 34.07 4.59 -5.06
CA HIS A 235 34.15 5.47 -3.88
C HIS A 235 34.04 4.73 -2.53
N GLY A 236 34.14 3.40 -2.54
CA GLY A 236 33.91 2.58 -1.35
C GLY A 236 32.49 2.73 -0.79
N VAL A 237 32.30 2.34 0.47
CA VAL A 237 30.97 2.28 1.11
C VAL A 237 30.86 3.27 2.27
N ARG A 238 29.62 3.66 2.59
CA ARG A 238 29.28 4.38 3.82
C ARG A 238 28.17 3.62 4.57
N HIS A 239 27.98 3.98 5.83
CA HIS A 239 26.95 3.41 6.68
C HIS A 239 26.24 4.53 7.42
N LEU A 240 24.93 4.52 7.42
CA LEU A 240 24.11 5.42 8.22
C LEU A 240 23.82 4.73 9.54
N PHE A 241 24.40 5.23 10.64
CA PHE A 241 23.91 4.93 11.98
C PHE A 241 22.67 5.78 12.21
N ALA A 242 21.55 5.15 12.58
CA ALA A 242 20.30 5.88 12.80
C ALA A 242 19.59 5.41 14.06
N ALA A 243 18.81 6.31 14.64
CA ALA A 243 17.96 6.02 15.79
C ALA A 243 16.58 6.62 15.58
N TYR A 244 15.55 5.86 15.91
CA TYR A 244 14.17 6.28 15.90
C TYR A 244 13.69 6.41 17.34
N ASP A 245 13.39 7.65 17.74
CA ASP A 245 12.77 7.99 19.03
C ASP A 245 11.28 7.66 18.96
N LEU A 246 10.85 6.67 19.73
CA LEU A 246 9.46 6.20 19.72
C LEU A 246 8.51 7.24 20.33
N GLY A 247 8.94 7.93 21.39
CA GLY A 247 8.10 8.90 22.09
C GLY A 247 7.91 10.20 21.29
N LYS A 248 8.98 10.71 20.65
CA LYS A 248 8.90 11.93 19.83
C LYS A 248 8.50 11.68 18.38
N ASN A 249 8.50 10.42 17.93
CA ASN A 249 8.36 10.06 16.53
C ASN A 249 9.39 10.81 15.66
N GLN A 250 10.67 10.76 16.04
CA GLN A 250 11.77 11.46 15.36
C GLN A 250 12.88 10.50 14.95
N LEU A 251 13.38 10.67 13.73
CA LEU A 251 14.52 9.93 13.19
C LEU A 251 15.79 10.78 13.29
N TYR A 252 16.87 10.16 13.73
CA TYR A 252 18.21 10.73 13.82
C TYR A 252 19.18 9.90 13.00
N GLY A 253 20.24 10.51 12.45
CA GLY A 253 21.21 9.70 11.73
C GLY A 253 22.54 10.37 11.38
N HIS A 254 23.62 9.61 11.54
CA HIS A 254 24.99 10.00 11.21
C HIS A 254 25.62 9.03 10.21
N ILE A 255 26.13 9.57 9.10
CA ILE A 255 26.85 8.78 8.10
C ILE A 255 28.31 8.62 8.53
N LYS A 256 28.78 7.38 8.57
CA LYS A 256 30.13 6.96 8.96
C LYS A 256 30.79 6.15 7.85
N THR A 257 32.11 6.06 7.90
CA THR A 257 32.94 5.30 6.95
C THR A 257 33.06 3.82 7.29
N ALA A 258 32.76 3.43 8.53
CA ALA A 258 32.87 2.06 9.01
C ALA A 258 31.85 1.75 10.11
N LYS A 259 31.48 0.47 10.25
CA LYS A 259 30.62 -0.04 11.34
C LYS A 259 31.46 -0.60 12.50
N THR A 260 32.12 0.27 13.26
CA THR A 260 32.97 -0.16 14.39
C THR A 260 32.34 0.21 15.72
N ARG A 261 32.74 -0.47 16.81
CA ARG A 261 32.27 -0.19 18.18
C ARG A 261 32.51 1.27 18.58
N SER A 262 33.63 1.86 18.14
CA SER A 262 33.91 3.28 18.41
C SER A 262 32.92 4.21 17.69
N LYS A 263 32.50 3.87 16.46
CA LYS A 263 31.52 4.67 15.71
C LYS A 263 30.09 4.49 16.23
N PHE A 264 29.76 3.29 16.68
CA PHE A 264 28.55 3.02 17.45
C PHE A 264 28.49 3.89 18.71
N LEU A 265 29.51 3.83 19.58
CA LEU A 265 29.55 4.64 20.80
C LEU A 265 29.52 6.14 20.53
N GLU A 266 30.21 6.63 19.49
CA GLU A 266 30.14 8.03 19.07
C GLU A 266 28.69 8.45 18.76
N PHE A 267 27.90 7.58 18.15
CA PHE A 267 26.48 7.82 17.90
C PHE A 267 25.64 7.72 19.18
N CYS A 268 25.90 6.75 20.05
CA CYS A 268 25.24 6.63 21.36
C CYS A 268 25.47 7.87 22.24
N HIS A 269 26.70 8.42 22.27
CA HIS A 269 27.01 9.67 22.95
C HIS A 269 26.18 10.85 22.42
N TYR A 270 26.01 10.91 21.10
CA TYR A 270 25.14 11.90 20.49
C TYR A 270 23.69 11.75 20.95
N LEU A 271 23.11 10.54 20.89
CA LEU A 271 21.74 10.30 21.37
C LEU A 271 21.59 10.68 22.84
N ARG A 272 22.57 10.33 23.68
CA ARG A 272 22.58 10.71 25.10
C ARG A 272 22.58 12.22 25.28
N SER A 273 23.35 12.96 24.49
CA SER A 273 23.41 14.43 24.59
C SER A 273 22.10 15.15 24.27
N LEU A 274 21.13 14.47 23.64
CA LEU A 274 19.82 15.05 23.31
C LEU A 274 18.88 15.14 24.54
N HIS A 275 19.27 14.55 25.67
CA HIS A 275 18.43 14.48 26.87
C HIS A 275 19.24 14.80 28.14
N PRO A 276 18.62 15.40 29.18
CA PRO A 276 19.23 15.58 30.50
C PRO A 276 19.73 14.26 31.11
N SER A 277 20.79 14.29 31.94
CA SER A 277 21.50 13.09 32.44
C SER A 277 20.70 12.20 33.39
N ASP A 278 19.72 12.77 34.09
CA ASP A 278 18.78 12.08 34.98
C ASP A 278 17.80 11.18 34.23
N LYS A 279 17.47 11.51 32.97
CA LYS A 279 16.59 10.68 32.15
C LYS A 279 17.20 9.32 31.83
N ARG A 280 16.45 8.26 32.08
CA ARG A 280 16.86 6.90 31.73
C ARG A 280 16.52 6.62 30.27
N ILE A 281 17.49 6.12 29.51
CA ILE A 281 17.32 5.83 28.08
C ILE A 281 17.41 4.33 27.84
N ALA A 282 16.52 3.76 27.05
CA ALA A 282 16.71 2.45 26.44
C ALA A 282 17.05 2.59 24.95
N ILE A 283 18.06 1.84 24.52
CA ILE A 283 18.42 1.69 23.11
C ILE A 283 18.17 0.25 22.71
N VAL A 284 17.12 0.01 21.92
CA VAL A 284 16.83 -1.27 21.29
C VAL A 284 17.70 -1.40 20.04
N CYS A 285 18.56 -2.40 19.98
CA CYS A 285 19.41 -2.65 18.81
C CYS A 285 19.61 -4.15 18.56
N ASP A 286 20.17 -4.51 17.41
CA ASP A 286 20.55 -5.90 17.16
C ASP A 286 21.78 -6.31 17.98
N ASN A 287 22.09 -7.61 17.94
CA ASN A 287 23.24 -8.18 18.66
C ASN A 287 24.53 -8.20 17.82
N TYR A 288 24.68 -7.27 16.87
CA TYR A 288 25.89 -7.16 16.08
C TYR A 288 27.12 -6.90 16.97
N SER A 289 28.24 -7.57 16.68
CA SER A 289 29.43 -7.61 17.56
C SER A 289 29.92 -6.23 18.08
N PRO A 290 29.96 -5.16 17.25
CA PRO A 290 30.21 -3.79 17.71
C PRO A 290 29.27 -3.27 18.81
N HIS A 291 28.01 -3.70 18.85
CA HIS A 291 27.02 -3.30 19.86
C HIS A 291 27.19 -4.07 21.16
N LEU A 292 27.86 -5.23 21.11
CA LEU A 292 27.99 -6.10 22.25
C LEU A 292 29.09 -5.66 23.21
N THR A 293 28.79 -5.85 24.49
CA THR A 293 29.79 -6.04 25.53
C THR A 293 30.34 -7.45 25.42
N THR A 294 31.63 -7.60 25.19
CA THR A 294 32.29 -8.90 25.12
C THR A 294 33.25 -9.08 26.30
N LYS A 295 33.73 -10.31 26.52
CA LYS A 295 34.76 -10.58 27.53
C LYS A 295 36.01 -9.71 27.33
N GLN A 296 36.36 -9.42 26.07
CA GLN A 296 37.54 -8.65 25.69
C GLN A 296 37.30 -7.14 25.63
N CYS A 297 36.03 -6.70 25.53
CA CYS A 297 35.73 -5.28 25.38
C CYS A 297 34.42 -4.92 26.07
N ARG A 298 34.53 -4.27 27.23
CA ARG A 298 33.36 -3.79 27.98
C ARG A 298 32.99 -2.33 27.76
N ARG A 299 33.51 -1.69 26.71
CA ARG A 299 33.29 -0.26 26.45
C ARG A 299 31.79 0.10 26.37
N VAL A 300 30.97 -0.78 25.79
CA VAL A 300 29.52 -0.57 25.69
C VAL A 300 28.86 -0.61 27.06
N ALA A 301 29.04 -1.68 27.85
CA ALA A 301 28.48 -1.78 29.20
C ALA A 301 28.96 -0.64 30.11
N ASN A 302 30.25 -0.33 30.11
CA ASN A 302 30.80 0.74 30.95
C ASN A 302 30.18 2.11 30.58
N TRP A 303 30.02 2.38 29.27
CA TRP A 303 29.35 3.60 28.82
C TRP A 303 27.87 3.61 29.23
N ALA A 304 27.15 2.51 29.04
CA ALA A 304 25.73 2.41 29.33
C ALA A 304 25.44 2.67 30.83
N VAL A 305 26.19 2.02 31.72
CA VAL A 305 26.11 2.23 33.18
C VAL A 305 26.43 3.68 33.54
N ALA A 306 27.51 4.24 33.01
CA ALA A 306 27.93 5.61 33.32
C ALA A 306 26.95 6.70 32.82
N ASN A 307 26.04 6.37 31.91
CA ASN A 307 25.16 7.35 31.26
C ASN A 307 23.67 7.13 31.54
N ASN A 308 23.32 6.27 32.51
CA ASN A 308 21.94 5.85 32.80
C ASN A 308 21.21 5.32 31.54
N VAL A 309 21.89 4.43 30.81
CA VAL A 309 21.39 3.83 29.56
C VAL A 309 21.29 2.32 29.70
N GLU A 310 20.18 1.79 29.19
CA GLU A 310 19.97 0.37 28.95
C GLU A 310 20.17 0.06 27.46
N ILE A 311 20.94 -1.00 27.16
CA ILE A 311 21.02 -1.54 25.80
C ILE A 311 20.19 -2.82 25.76
N ALA A 312 19.06 -2.76 25.06
CA ALA A 312 18.14 -3.87 24.90
C ALA A 312 18.39 -4.55 23.55
N TYR A 313 18.93 -5.76 23.57
CA TYR A 313 19.24 -6.48 22.33
C TYR A 313 18.02 -7.24 21.81
N THR A 314 17.72 -7.09 20.52
CA THR A 314 16.78 -7.99 19.85
C THR A 314 17.36 -9.42 19.78
N PRO A 315 16.52 -10.46 19.83
CA PRO A 315 17.00 -11.82 19.64
C PRO A 315 17.69 -12.00 18.27
N THR A 316 18.62 -12.95 18.17
CA THR A 316 19.26 -13.28 16.87
C THR A 316 18.21 -13.48 15.77
N ASN A 317 18.52 -13.07 14.55
CA ASN A 317 17.62 -13.22 13.38
C ASN A 317 16.22 -12.59 13.55
N SER A 318 16.03 -11.67 14.51
CA SER A 318 14.73 -11.03 14.79
C SER A 318 14.76 -9.53 14.50
N SER A 319 15.43 -9.12 13.41
CA SER A 319 15.50 -7.69 13.03
C SER A 319 14.11 -7.09 12.76
N TRP A 320 13.14 -7.92 12.38
CA TRP A 320 11.73 -7.52 12.24
C TRP A 320 11.12 -6.94 13.52
N LEU A 321 11.68 -7.23 14.70
CA LEU A 321 11.25 -6.67 15.98
C LEU A 321 11.76 -5.23 16.18
N ASN A 322 12.80 -4.80 15.45
CA ASN A 322 13.35 -3.46 15.58
C ASN A 322 12.56 -2.45 14.74
N ARG A 323 11.76 -1.59 15.37
CA ARG A 323 10.84 -0.65 14.70
C ARG A 323 11.53 0.35 13.75
N ILE A 324 12.85 0.54 13.85
CA ILE A 324 13.60 1.39 12.92
C ILE A 324 13.67 0.82 11.49
N GLU A 325 13.55 -0.51 11.31
CA GLU A 325 13.64 -1.16 10.00
C GLU A 325 12.55 -0.66 9.02
N ALA A 326 11.36 -0.38 9.54
CA ALA A 326 10.27 0.23 8.77
C ALA A 326 10.63 1.65 8.30
N GLN A 327 11.38 2.41 9.11
CA GLN A 327 11.87 3.75 8.75
C GLN A 327 12.90 3.68 7.63
N PHE A 328 13.76 2.64 7.61
CA PHE A 328 14.70 2.43 6.51
C PHE A 328 14.04 2.08 5.19
N THR A 329 12.91 1.37 5.23
CA THR A 329 12.10 1.14 4.02
C THR A 329 11.57 2.45 3.46
N ALA A 330 11.07 3.35 4.32
CA ALA A 330 10.64 4.67 3.91
C ALA A 330 11.79 5.53 3.38
N LEU A 331 12.95 5.53 4.05
CA LEU A 331 14.14 6.25 3.61
C LEU A 331 14.55 5.82 2.19
N ARG A 332 14.64 4.52 1.95
CA ARG A 332 14.97 3.98 0.62
C ARG A 332 13.98 4.46 -0.44
N TYR A 333 12.68 4.31 -0.16
CA TYR A 333 11.60 4.67 -1.08
C TYR A 333 11.58 6.16 -1.45
N PHE A 334 11.72 7.05 -0.46
CA PHE A 334 11.60 8.50 -0.68
C PHE A 334 12.92 9.17 -1.11
N THR A 335 14.06 8.54 -0.84
CA THR A 335 15.37 9.23 -0.97
C THR A 335 16.33 8.55 -1.93
N LEU A 336 16.34 7.22 -2.01
CA LEU A 336 17.37 6.49 -2.74
C LEU A 336 16.85 5.89 -4.05
N ASP A 337 15.62 5.40 -4.08
CA ASP A 337 15.03 4.83 -5.29
C ASP A 337 14.94 5.87 -6.41
N GLY A 338 15.54 5.58 -7.57
CA GLY A 338 15.55 6.49 -8.72
C GLY A 338 16.63 7.58 -8.64
N THR A 339 17.73 7.32 -7.96
CA THR A 339 18.88 8.24 -7.88
C THR A 339 20.13 7.66 -8.54
N ASP A 340 20.98 8.53 -9.08
CA ASP A 340 22.33 8.20 -9.56
C ASP A 340 23.29 9.28 -9.03
N HIS A 341 23.57 9.20 -7.72
CA HIS A 341 24.46 10.17 -7.08
C HIS A 341 25.87 10.05 -7.62
N THR A 342 26.57 11.18 -7.68
CA THR A 342 27.96 11.27 -8.13
C THR A 342 28.97 11.09 -7.00
N SER A 343 28.55 11.30 -5.74
CA SER A 343 29.42 11.21 -4.57
C SER A 343 28.68 10.85 -3.28
N HIS A 344 29.44 10.38 -2.29
CA HIS A 344 28.93 10.17 -0.92
C HIS A 344 28.45 11.47 -0.24
N LYS A 345 29.02 12.62 -0.62
CA LYS A 345 28.60 13.93 -0.11
C LYS A 345 27.19 14.25 -0.57
N GLU A 346 26.91 14.01 -1.84
CA GLU A 346 25.59 14.23 -2.45
C GLU A 346 24.55 13.29 -1.84
N GLN A 347 24.83 11.98 -1.83
CA GLN A 347 23.95 10.97 -1.22
C GLN A 347 23.70 11.29 0.27
N GLY A 348 24.74 11.67 1.01
CA GLY A 348 24.61 12.02 2.41
C GLY A 348 23.81 13.30 2.66
N SER A 349 23.94 14.31 1.80
CA SER A 349 23.12 15.51 1.84
C SER A 349 21.64 15.18 1.61
N MET A 350 21.34 14.30 0.65
CA MET A 350 19.98 13.82 0.38
C MET A 350 19.37 13.11 1.58
N ILE A 351 20.10 12.18 2.20
CA ILE A 351 19.66 11.47 3.41
C ILE A 351 19.37 12.46 4.56
N ARG A 352 20.23 13.45 4.79
CA ARG A 352 20.00 14.46 5.83
C ARG A 352 18.76 15.30 5.57
N ARG A 353 18.56 15.75 4.32
CA ARG A 353 17.34 16.48 3.92
C ARG A 353 16.09 15.64 4.13
N TYR A 354 16.13 14.35 3.81
CA TYR A 354 15.04 13.43 4.07
C TYR A 354 14.73 13.31 5.57
N ILE A 355 15.74 13.12 6.42
CA ILE A 355 15.52 13.02 7.88
C ILE A 355 14.83 14.27 8.41
N ILE A 356 15.28 15.47 8.01
CA ILE A 356 14.65 16.74 8.38
C ILE A 356 13.20 16.80 7.89
N TRP A 357 12.96 16.44 6.62
CA TRP A 357 11.62 16.42 6.04
C TRP A 357 10.70 15.42 6.76
N ARG A 358 11.17 14.18 7.02
CA ARG A 358 10.44 13.12 7.71
C ARG A 358 10.04 13.55 9.11
N ASN A 359 10.93 14.19 9.86
CA ASN A 359 10.64 14.67 11.21
C ASN A 359 9.61 15.80 11.22
N ARG A 360 9.57 16.64 10.17
CA ARG A 360 8.53 17.68 10.00
C ARG A 360 7.19 17.13 9.50
N ASN A 361 7.19 15.94 8.89
CA ASN A 361 6.04 15.33 8.23
C ASN A 361 5.68 13.97 8.84
N ALA A 362 5.88 13.80 10.15
CA ALA A 362 5.71 12.52 10.83
C ALA A 362 4.28 11.94 10.75
N HIS A 363 3.29 12.80 10.45
CA HIS A 363 1.88 12.44 10.25
C HIS A 363 1.44 12.41 8.78
N ASP A 364 2.37 12.50 7.82
CA ASP A 364 2.04 12.38 6.40
C ASP A 364 1.46 11.00 6.10
N ARG A 365 0.28 10.95 5.46
CA ARG A 365 -0.45 9.71 5.19
C ARG A 365 0.34 8.75 4.30
N ARG A 366 1.12 9.26 3.35
CA ARG A 366 1.89 8.43 2.43
C ARG A 366 3.11 7.85 3.13
N LEU A 367 3.80 8.64 3.95
CA LEU A 367 4.88 8.17 4.81
C LEU A 367 4.36 7.06 5.74
N GLN A 368 3.27 7.30 6.45
CA GLN A 368 2.65 6.31 7.34
C GLN A 368 2.26 5.03 6.59
N ALA A 369 1.68 5.14 5.39
CA ALA A 369 1.34 3.97 4.59
C ALA A 369 2.57 3.13 4.20
N VAL A 370 3.69 3.78 3.86
CA VAL A 370 4.94 3.07 3.53
C VAL A 370 5.55 2.42 4.77
N VAL A 371 5.60 3.14 5.90
CA VAL A 371 6.11 2.63 7.18
C VAL A 371 5.26 1.46 7.67
N ASN A 372 3.93 1.60 7.74
CA ASN A 372 3.02 0.57 8.25
C ASN A 372 3.03 -0.69 7.39
N LYS A 373 3.25 -0.56 6.07
CA LYS A 373 3.39 -1.72 5.18
C LYS A 373 4.66 -2.51 5.47
N ALA A 374 5.71 -1.84 5.96
CA ALA A 374 6.99 -2.44 6.29
C ALA A 374 7.09 -2.85 7.76
N ASN A 375 6.27 -2.28 8.64
CA ASN A 375 6.27 -2.61 10.05
C ASN A 375 5.69 -4.01 10.28
N VAL A 376 6.43 -4.83 11.00
CA VAL A 376 6.05 -6.20 11.39
C VAL A 376 6.09 -6.37 12.91
N ALA A 377 6.59 -5.34 13.63
CA ALA A 377 6.70 -5.27 15.08
C ALA A 377 5.54 -4.51 15.72
#